data_AF-A0A453A845-F1
#
_entry.id   AF-A0A453A845-F1
#
_cell.length_a   1.000
_cell.length_b   1.000
_cell.length_c   1.000
_cell.angle_alpha   90.00
_cell.angle_beta   90.00
_cell.angle_gamma   90.00
#
_symmetry.space_group_name_H-M   'P 1'
#
loop_
_entity.id
_entity.type
_entity.pdbx_description
1 polymer ?
#
loop_
_entity_poly.entity_id
_entity_poly.type
_entity_poly.pdbx_seq_one_letter_code
_entity_poly.pdbx_strand_id
1 'polypeptide(L)'
;LSAETVAVHESIMHTSGSESSAIQQLPIVKTSPLWAQLEALEIFRTTPQRPNLHQFQQHVPELHEGLALGLMISFADLAESINRLGVQDDDELLERKMECLAYLEASGFDVGDLRSRVEALIHMKNSRAELREALRKLEEEIAREEADVLELGTLLRALAMAVRHLELHAYLVRGVIRSAVARRMNNAMEISRLKAEANNLSTAVPR
;
A
#
# COMPACT_ATOMS: atom_id res chain seq x y z
N LEU A 1 -44.07 48.99 83.61
CA LEU A 1 -43.57 48.65 82.26
C LEU A 1 -44.62 47.69 81.67
N SER A 2 -45.75 48.21 81.17
CA SER A 2 -46.04 48.44 79.73
C SER A 2 -45.72 47.21 78.87
N ALA A 3 -46.73 46.46 78.40
CA ALA A 3 -47.43 46.64 77.10
C ALA A 3 -46.48 46.35 75.92
N GLU A 4 -46.78 45.60 74.85
CA GLU A 4 -48.01 45.13 74.22
C GLU A 4 -47.61 44.22 73.03
N THR A 5 -48.51 43.32 72.60
CA THR A 5 -48.82 42.86 71.21
C THR A 5 -47.72 42.39 70.23
N VAL A 6 -47.70 41.13 69.77
CA VAL A 6 -48.44 40.48 68.63
C VAL A 6 -48.02 40.92 67.22
N ALA A 7 -47.64 39.93 66.37
CA ALA A 7 -47.82 39.76 64.90
C ALA A 7 -46.56 39.11 64.26
N VAL A 8 -46.56 37.90 63.68
CA VAL A 8 -47.23 37.33 62.47
C VAL A 8 -46.36 37.43 61.18
N HIS A 9 -46.33 36.34 60.41
CA HIS A 9 -45.90 36.16 58.99
C HIS A 9 -44.36 36.17 58.71
N GLU A 10 -43.75 35.43 57.76
CA GLU A 10 -44.22 34.78 56.52
C GLU A 10 -43.20 33.78 55.95
N SER A 11 -43.74 32.81 55.20
CA SER A 11 -43.12 31.87 54.26
C SER A 11 -42.23 32.51 53.19
N ILE A 12 -41.10 31.89 52.80
CA ILE A 12 -40.56 31.99 51.43
C ILE A 12 -40.01 30.63 50.95
N MET A 13 -40.55 30.19 49.81
CA MET A 13 -40.12 29.06 48.98
C MET A 13 -38.72 29.29 48.39
N HIS A 14 -37.88 28.27 48.36
CA HIS A 14 -36.79 28.18 47.40
C HIS A 14 -37.20 27.22 46.29
N THR A 15 -37.83 27.77 45.25
CA THR A 15 -37.95 27.10 43.96
C THR A 15 -36.59 27.18 43.27
N SER A 16 -35.90 26.06 43.20
CA SER A 16 -34.72 25.89 42.35
C SER A 16 -35.17 25.95 40.89
N GLY A 17 -35.14 27.17 40.32
CA GLY A 17 -35.24 27.39 38.88
C GLY A 17 -34.03 26.77 38.22
N SER A 18 -34.26 25.66 37.52
CA SER A 18 -33.32 25.09 36.56
C SER A 18 -33.19 26.08 35.41
N GLU A 19 -32.21 26.98 35.49
CA GLU A 19 -31.77 27.80 34.37
C GLU A 19 -31.11 26.87 33.34
N SER A 20 -31.96 26.27 32.49
CA SER A 20 -31.52 25.78 31.20
C SER A 20 -31.09 27.00 30.39
N SER A 21 -29.79 27.31 30.40
CA SER A 21 -29.16 28.19 29.41
C SER A 21 -29.36 27.58 28.03
N ALA A 22 -30.53 27.83 27.44
CA ALA A 22 -30.70 27.77 26.01
C ALA A 22 -29.75 28.83 25.43
N ILE A 23 -28.57 28.39 25.01
CA ILE A 23 -27.61 29.20 24.29
C ILE A 23 -28.31 29.60 22.99
N GLN A 24 -28.90 30.80 22.99
CA GLN A 24 -29.49 31.36 21.79
C GLN A 24 -28.36 31.59 20.79
N GLN A 25 -28.37 30.80 19.72
CA GLN A 25 -27.59 31.05 18.51
C GLN A 25 -28.04 32.39 17.94
N LEU A 26 -27.40 33.48 18.37
CA LEU A 26 -27.67 34.79 17.78
C LEU A 26 -27.08 34.78 16.36
N PRO A 27 -27.90 34.96 15.31
CA PRO A 27 -27.37 35.04 13.96
C PRO A 27 -26.46 36.26 13.86
N ILE A 28 -25.33 36.11 13.18
CA ILE A 28 -24.44 37.22 12.86
C ILE A 28 -25.25 38.26 12.10
N VAL A 29 -25.25 39.49 12.58
CA VAL A 29 -25.83 40.60 11.83
C VAL A 29 -24.87 40.91 10.68
N LYS A 30 -25.28 40.58 9.46
CA LYS A 30 -24.52 40.83 8.23
C LYS A 30 -24.81 42.25 7.74
N THR A 31 -24.00 43.23 8.16
CA THR A 31 -24.14 44.63 7.76
C THR A 31 -23.21 45.02 6.61
N SER A 32 -22.09 44.32 6.46
CA SER A 32 -21.09 44.58 5.44
C SER A 32 -21.54 44.11 4.05
N PRO A 33 -21.33 44.91 2.99
CA PRO A 33 -21.62 44.49 1.62
C PRO A 33 -20.72 43.34 1.14
N LEU A 34 -19.62 43.04 1.85
CA LEU A 34 -18.70 41.95 1.51
C LEU A 34 -19.35 40.57 1.59
N TRP A 35 -20.39 40.40 2.42
CA TRP A 35 -21.10 39.12 2.53
C TRP A 35 -21.65 38.64 1.18
N ALA A 36 -22.29 39.54 0.43
CA ALA A 36 -22.86 39.20 -0.87
C ALA A 36 -21.79 38.79 -1.89
N GLN A 37 -20.60 39.42 -1.83
CA GLN A 37 -19.48 39.08 -2.71
C GLN A 37 -18.89 37.72 -2.35
N LEU A 38 -18.75 37.46 -1.05
CA LEU A 38 -18.16 36.22 -0.55
C LEU A 38 -19.10 35.04 -0.81
N GLU A 39 -20.39 35.16 -0.49
CA GLU A 39 -21.39 34.12 -0.74
C GLU A 39 -21.60 33.83 -2.24
N ALA A 40 -21.22 34.76 -3.13
CA ALA A 40 -21.23 34.56 -4.57
C ALA A 40 -20.07 33.69 -5.08
N LEU A 41 -19.03 33.41 -4.27
CA LEU A 41 -17.94 32.50 -4.66
C LEU A 41 -18.47 31.08 -4.83
N GLU A 42 -17.95 30.37 -5.82
CA GLU A 42 -18.44 29.04 -6.22
C GLU A 42 -18.45 28.02 -5.06
N ILE A 43 -17.45 28.08 -4.19
CA ILE A 43 -17.35 27.19 -3.03
C ILE A 43 -18.55 27.36 -2.07
N PHE A 44 -19.04 28.59 -1.89
CA PHE A 44 -20.18 28.87 -1.03
C PHE A 44 -21.52 28.71 -1.74
N ARG A 45 -21.54 28.77 -3.08
CA ARG A 45 -22.73 28.43 -3.87
C ARG A 45 -23.02 26.94 -3.85
N THR A 46 -21.97 26.13 -3.94
CA THR A 46 -22.07 24.66 -3.90
C THR A 46 -22.25 24.15 -2.48
N THR A 47 -21.50 24.70 -1.52
CA THR A 47 -21.55 24.30 -0.12
C THR A 47 -21.75 25.53 0.77
N PRO A 48 -23.01 25.99 0.95
CA PRO A 48 -23.30 27.14 1.78
C PRO A 48 -22.89 26.91 3.23
N GLN A 49 -21.99 27.76 3.73
CA GLN A 49 -21.48 27.65 5.09
C GLN A 49 -22.35 28.42 6.08
N ARG A 50 -22.57 27.84 7.26
CA ARG A 50 -23.26 28.47 8.40
C ARG A 50 -22.44 28.28 9.68
N PRO A 51 -21.27 28.92 9.76
CA PRO A 51 -20.35 28.70 10.86
C PRO A 51 -20.96 29.10 12.19
N ASN A 52 -20.68 28.31 13.22
CA ASN A 52 -21.13 28.58 14.55
C ASN A 52 -20.13 29.49 15.26
N LEU A 53 -20.48 30.76 15.39
CA LEU A 53 -19.59 31.78 15.91
C LEU A 53 -19.73 32.01 17.42
N HIS A 54 -20.22 31.02 18.19
CA HIS A 54 -20.22 31.09 19.65
C HIS A 54 -18.83 31.42 20.23
N GLN A 55 -17.76 30.95 19.58
CA GLN A 55 -16.38 31.27 19.98
C GLN A 55 -16.07 32.77 19.96
N PHE A 56 -16.87 33.60 19.29
CA PHE A 56 -16.69 35.04 19.26
C PHE A 56 -17.44 35.77 20.37
N GLN A 57 -18.28 35.10 21.17
CA GLN A 57 -18.95 35.71 22.33
C GLN A 57 -17.98 36.28 23.38
N GLN A 58 -16.72 35.85 23.37
CA GLN A 58 -15.65 36.42 24.21
C GLN A 58 -15.13 37.78 23.73
N HIS A 59 -15.49 38.20 22.51
CA HIS A 59 -15.09 39.47 21.92
C HIS A 59 -16.23 40.49 21.98
N VAL A 60 -15.90 41.77 21.76
CA VAL A 60 -16.92 42.82 21.71
C VAL A 60 -17.77 42.67 20.44
N PRO A 61 -19.08 42.99 20.48
CA PRO A 61 -20.00 42.80 19.37
C PRO A 61 -19.55 43.42 18.04
N GLU A 62 -18.85 44.55 18.11
CA GLU A 62 -18.32 45.30 16.97
C GLU A 62 -17.28 44.51 16.16
N LEU A 63 -16.64 43.50 16.76
CA LEU A 63 -15.65 42.65 16.10
C LEU A 63 -16.23 41.37 15.50
N HIS A 64 -17.44 40.95 15.89
CA HIS A 64 -18.01 39.67 15.50
C HIS A 64 -18.11 39.52 13.98
N GLU A 65 -18.59 40.56 13.29
CA GLU A 65 -18.76 40.53 11.85
C GLU A 65 -17.42 40.44 11.11
N GLY A 66 -16.41 41.19 11.56
CA GLY A 66 -15.06 41.15 10.98
C GLY A 66 -14.41 39.78 11.13
N LEU A 67 -14.53 39.17 12.31
CA LEU A 67 -14.01 37.83 12.58
C LEU A 67 -14.72 36.76 11.75
N ALA A 68 -16.05 36.88 11.61
CA ALA A 68 -16.86 36.01 10.76
C ALA A 68 -16.41 36.05 9.30
N LEU A 69 -16.27 37.26 8.74
CA LEU A 69 -15.79 37.47 7.38
C LEU A 69 -14.38 36.89 7.19
N GLY A 70 -13.48 37.11 8.15
CA GLY A 70 -12.12 36.58 8.12
C GLY A 70 -12.06 35.06 8.03
N LEU A 71 -12.88 34.35 8.82
CA LEU A 71 -12.96 32.88 8.75
C LEU A 71 -13.55 32.39 7.43
N MET A 72 -14.59 33.06 6.93
CA MET A 72 -15.18 32.70 5.63
C MET A 72 -14.15 32.88 4.50
N ILE A 73 -13.39 33.98 4.48
CA ILE A 73 -12.30 34.16 3.50
C ILE A 73 -11.26 33.04 3.65
N SER A 74 -10.84 32.76 4.89
CA SER A 74 -9.86 31.70 5.17
C SER A 74 -10.33 30.32 4.70
N PHE A 75 -11.62 30.01 4.84
CA PHE A 75 -12.21 28.78 4.33
C PHE A 75 -12.13 28.71 2.79
N ALA A 76 -12.46 29.80 2.09
CA ALA A 76 -12.38 29.84 0.63
C ALA A 76 -10.94 29.63 0.14
N ASP A 77 -9.97 30.33 0.75
CA ASP A 77 -8.55 30.20 0.42
C ASP A 77 -8.02 28.79 0.71
N LEU A 78 -8.44 28.19 1.84
CA LEU A 78 -8.07 26.83 2.19
C LEU A 78 -8.66 25.82 1.20
N ALA A 79 -9.92 25.98 0.83
CA ALA A 79 -10.59 25.12 -0.16
C ALA A 79 -9.87 25.17 -1.51
N GLU A 80 -9.55 26.38 -2.00
CA GLU A 80 -8.77 26.55 -3.22
C GLU A 80 -7.39 25.88 -3.10
N SER A 81 -6.71 26.10 -1.99
CA SER A 81 -5.40 25.51 -1.73
C SER A 81 -5.45 23.98 -1.70
N ILE A 82 -6.47 23.38 -1.07
CA ILE A 82 -6.67 21.92 -1.03
C ILE A 82 -7.02 21.36 -2.42
N ASN A 83 -7.80 22.11 -3.21
CA ASN A 83 -8.14 21.71 -4.57
C ASN A 83 -6.93 21.72 -5.51
N ARG A 84 -5.90 22.50 -5.21
CA ARG A 84 -4.62 22.52 -5.94
C ARG A 84 -3.65 21.42 -5.51
N LEU A 85 -3.89 20.74 -4.39
CA LEU A 85 -3.02 19.65 -3.93
C LEU A 85 -3.05 18.44 -4.87
N GLY A 86 -1.91 17.76 -4.95
CA GLY A 86 -1.71 16.50 -5.64
C GLY A 86 -1.00 15.45 -4.76
N VAL A 87 -0.94 14.23 -5.26
CA VAL A 87 -0.38 13.05 -4.53
C VAL A 87 1.14 13.15 -4.29
N GLN A 88 1.82 14.11 -4.94
CA GLN A 88 3.26 14.32 -4.78
C GLN A 88 3.62 15.36 -3.73
N ASP A 89 2.63 16.08 -3.19
CA ASP A 89 2.90 17.11 -2.19
C ASP A 89 3.40 16.48 -0.88
N ASP A 90 4.10 17.29 -0.09
CA ASP A 90 4.74 16.89 1.14
C ASP A 90 3.72 16.53 2.23
N ASP A 91 4.07 15.55 3.08
CA ASP A 91 3.17 15.09 4.15
C ASP A 91 2.91 16.20 5.18
N GLU A 92 3.93 17.00 5.51
CA GLU A 92 3.80 18.18 6.37
C GLU A 92 2.76 19.18 5.84
N LEU A 93 2.66 19.33 4.51
CA LEU A 93 1.67 20.21 3.91
C LEU A 93 0.26 19.64 4.08
N LEU A 94 0.07 18.34 3.85
CA LEU A 94 -1.21 17.66 4.02
C LEU A 94 -1.68 17.69 5.49
N GLU A 95 -0.77 17.43 6.43
CA GLU A 95 -1.02 17.52 7.88
C GLU A 95 -1.44 18.93 8.26
N ARG A 96 -0.71 19.94 7.80
CA ARG A 96 -1.07 21.34 8.05
C ARG A 96 -2.46 21.69 7.50
N LYS A 97 -2.86 21.16 6.33
CA LYS A 97 -4.23 21.37 5.82
C LYS A 97 -5.26 20.70 6.72
N MET A 98 -5.00 19.49 7.21
CA MET A 98 -5.89 18.81 8.16
C MET A 98 -6.06 19.59 9.46
N GLU A 99 -4.98 20.17 10.00
CA GLU A 99 -5.05 21.05 11.17
C GLU A 99 -5.92 22.29 10.92
N CYS A 100 -5.74 22.96 9.78
CA CYS A 100 -6.58 24.10 9.41
C CYS A 100 -8.06 23.71 9.25
N LEU A 101 -8.35 22.54 8.66
CA LEU A 101 -9.72 22.03 8.55
C LEU A 101 -10.32 21.73 9.91
N ALA A 102 -9.56 21.13 10.84
CA ALA A 102 -10.03 20.87 12.20
C ALA A 102 -10.36 22.17 12.96
N TYR A 103 -9.56 23.22 12.77
CA TYR A 103 -9.85 24.54 13.35
C TYR A 103 -11.15 25.16 12.81
N LEU A 104 -11.38 25.06 11.50
CA LEU A 104 -12.61 25.56 10.87
C LEU A 104 -13.83 24.72 11.27
N GLU A 105 -13.68 23.40 11.37
CA GLU A 105 -14.75 22.51 11.86
C GLU A 105 -15.16 22.85 13.30
N ALA A 106 -14.19 23.13 14.18
CA ALA A 106 -14.46 23.59 15.54
C ALA A 106 -15.20 24.94 15.56
N SER A 107 -15.03 25.76 14.53
CA SER A 107 -15.76 27.01 14.30
C SER A 107 -17.12 26.80 13.62
N GLY A 108 -17.56 25.55 13.44
CA GLY A 108 -18.84 25.16 12.85
C GLY A 108 -18.90 25.19 11.31
N PHE A 109 -17.75 25.22 10.62
CA PHE A 109 -17.72 25.04 9.17
C PHE A 109 -17.94 23.58 8.80
N ASP A 110 -18.68 23.35 7.71
CA ASP A 110 -18.74 22.06 7.04
C ASP A 110 -17.50 21.89 6.16
N VAL A 111 -16.60 21.03 6.63
CA VAL A 111 -15.32 20.71 5.99
C VAL A 111 -15.30 19.30 5.40
N GLY A 112 -16.41 18.56 5.41
CA GLY A 112 -16.45 17.12 5.13
C GLY A 112 -15.82 16.74 3.79
N ASP A 113 -16.18 17.46 2.72
CA ASP A 113 -15.67 17.21 1.37
C ASP A 113 -14.16 17.51 1.25
N LEU A 114 -13.70 18.61 1.86
CA LEU A 114 -12.29 19.00 1.86
C LEU A 114 -11.44 18.01 2.67
N ARG A 115 -11.94 17.57 3.83
CA ARG A 115 -11.31 16.54 4.65
C ARG A 115 -11.17 15.24 3.88
N SER A 116 -12.27 14.76 3.31
CA SER A 116 -12.30 13.51 2.52
C SER A 116 -11.29 13.55 1.37
N ARG A 117 -11.15 14.71 0.72
CA ARG A 117 -10.16 14.92 -0.34
C ARG A 117 -8.72 14.78 0.18
N VAL A 118 -8.38 15.43 1.29
CA VAL A 118 -7.02 15.35 1.87
C VAL A 118 -6.72 13.92 2.34
N GLU A 119 -7.68 13.26 3.00
CA GLU A 119 -7.56 11.85 3.39
C GLU A 119 -7.35 10.93 2.19
N ALA A 120 -8.07 11.16 1.08
CA ALA A 120 -7.86 10.40 -0.15
C ALA A 120 -6.46 10.60 -0.74
N LEU A 121 -5.90 11.82 -0.67
CA LEU A 121 -4.51 12.10 -1.08
C LEU A 121 -3.51 11.32 -0.24
N ILE A 122 -3.67 11.32 1.09
CA ILE A 122 -2.84 10.57 2.04
C ILE A 122 -2.93 9.07 1.73
N HIS A 123 -4.14 8.54 1.58
CA HIS A 123 -4.37 7.14 1.27
C HIS A 123 -3.67 6.73 -0.05
N MET A 124 -3.88 7.50 -1.13
CA MET A 124 -3.22 7.24 -2.42
C MET A 124 -1.70 7.24 -2.31
N LYS A 125 -1.12 8.12 -1.49
CA LYS A 125 0.32 8.20 -1.27
C LYS A 125 0.84 6.95 -0.56
N ASN A 126 0.17 6.52 0.51
CA ASN A 126 0.51 5.31 1.25
C ASN A 126 0.38 4.05 0.38
N SER A 127 -0.75 3.87 -0.32
CA SER A 127 -0.94 2.73 -1.23
C SER A 127 0.13 2.68 -2.32
N ARG A 128 0.57 3.83 -2.83
CA ARG A 128 1.64 3.89 -3.83
C ARG A 128 3.00 3.50 -3.25
N ALA A 129 3.28 3.81 -1.99
CA ALA A 129 4.49 3.36 -1.32
C ALA A 129 4.48 1.82 -1.14
N GLU A 130 3.35 1.26 -0.70
CA GLU A 130 3.16 -0.19 -0.56
C GLU A 130 3.32 -0.92 -1.89
N LEU A 131 2.70 -0.42 -2.96
CA LEU A 131 2.80 -1.01 -4.30
C LEU A 131 4.24 -0.99 -4.83
N ARG A 132 5.00 0.09 -4.59
CA ARG A 132 6.41 0.17 -4.98
C ARG A 132 7.26 -0.86 -4.25
N GLU A 133 7.03 -1.04 -2.96
CA GLU A 133 7.75 -2.03 -2.17
C GLU A 133 7.39 -3.46 -2.58
N ALA A 134 6.11 -3.73 -2.88
CA ALA A 134 5.68 -5.01 -3.42
C ALA A 134 6.30 -5.31 -4.80
N LEU A 135 6.35 -4.30 -5.67
CA LEU A 135 6.98 -4.41 -6.99
C LEU A 135 8.48 -4.74 -6.86
N ARG A 136 9.20 -4.01 -6.00
CA ARG A 136 10.63 -4.25 -5.73
C ARG A 136 10.89 -5.69 -5.28
N LYS A 137 10.08 -6.22 -4.37
CA LYS A 137 10.20 -7.62 -3.90
C LYS A 137 9.99 -8.62 -5.02
N LEU A 138 9.01 -8.38 -5.90
CA LEU A 138 8.73 -9.25 -7.03
C LEU A 138 9.87 -9.21 -8.05
N GLU A 139 10.43 -8.03 -8.34
CA GLU A 139 11.61 -7.87 -9.20
C GLU A 139 12.82 -8.65 -8.65
N GLU A 140 13.04 -8.61 -7.34
CA GLU A 140 14.10 -9.40 -6.67
C GLU A 140 13.87 -10.92 -6.74
N GLU A 141 12.62 -11.36 -6.69
CA GLU A 141 12.26 -12.77 -6.85
C GLU A 141 12.43 -13.27 -8.28
N ILE A 142 11.98 -12.47 -9.26
CA ILE A 142 12.18 -12.76 -10.69
C ILE A 142 13.68 -12.88 -10.98
N ALA A 143 14.50 -11.93 -10.52
CA ALA A 143 15.94 -11.95 -10.77
C ALA A 143 16.63 -13.19 -10.17
N ARG A 144 16.16 -13.67 -9.01
CA ARG A 144 16.67 -14.93 -8.40
C ARG A 144 16.29 -16.14 -9.26
N GLU A 145 15.01 -16.26 -9.64
CA GLU A 145 14.54 -17.38 -10.45
C GLU A 145 15.24 -17.41 -11.83
N GLU A 146 15.46 -16.26 -12.46
CA GLU A 146 16.21 -16.16 -13.72
C GLU A 146 17.66 -16.65 -13.56
N ALA A 147 18.31 -16.36 -12.44
CA ALA A 147 19.66 -16.85 -12.15
C ALA A 147 19.69 -18.37 -11.98
N ASP A 148 18.73 -18.92 -11.24
CA ASP A 148 18.61 -20.38 -11.02
C ASP A 148 18.33 -21.12 -12.33
N VAL A 149 17.47 -20.57 -13.20
CA VAL A 149 17.20 -21.12 -14.54
C VAL A 149 18.46 -21.13 -15.40
N LEU A 150 19.29 -20.08 -15.33
CA LEU A 150 20.55 -20.02 -16.07
C LEU A 150 21.56 -21.06 -15.57
N GLU A 151 21.67 -21.24 -14.25
CA GLU A 151 22.52 -22.26 -13.63
C GLU A 151 22.07 -23.67 -14.04
N LEU A 152 20.78 -23.95 -13.90
CA LEU A 152 20.20 -25.24 -14.30
C LEU A 152 20.40 -25.52 -15.79
N GLY A 153 20.25 -24.50 -16.65
CA GLY A 153 20.54 -24.61 -18.08
C GLY A 153 22.01 -24.97 -18.35
N THR A 154 22.93 -24.48 -17.54
CA THR A 154 24.36 -24.82 -17.64
C THR A 154 24.64 -26.26 -17.22
N LEU A 155 24.02 -26.70 -16.11
CA LEU A 155 24.10 -28.09 -15.66
C LEU A 155 23.51 -29.06 -16.69
N LEU A 156 22.35 -28.73 -17.27
CA LEU A 156 21.71 -29.53 -18.31
C LEU A 156 22.62 -29.72 -19.53
N ARG A 157 23.28 -28.64 -19.97
CA ARG A 157 24.27 -28.70 -21.06
C ARG A 157 25.45 -29.61 -20.72
N ALA A 158 25.98 -29.52 -19.50
CA ALA A 158 27.08 -30.37 -19.05
C ALA A 158 26.67 -31.86 -19.03
N LEU A 159 25.48 -32.16 -18.49
CA LEU A 159 24.94 -33.53 -18.47
C LEU A 159 24.68 -34.07 -19.88
N ALA A 160 24.14 -33.26 -20.79
CA ALA A 160 23.92 -33.65 -22.17
C ALA A 160 25.24 -34.01 -22.89
N MET A 161 26.33 -33.27 -22.61
CA MET A 161 27.66 -33.61 -23.13
C MET A 161 28.18 -34.93 -22.54
N ALA A 162 28.00 -35.16 -21.24
CA ALA A 162 28.41 -36.39 -20.58
C ALA A 162 27.68 -37.63 -21.16
N VAL A 163 26.36 -37.51 -21.41
CA VAL A 163 25.57 -38.57 -22.06
C VAL A 163 26.13 -38.90 -23.45
N ARG A 164 26.36 -37.89 -24.30
CA ARG A 164 26.94 -38.10 -25.63
C ARG A 164 28.30 -38.80 -25.59
N HIS A 165 29.14 -38.43 -24.64
CA HIS A 165 30.45 -39.07 -24.46
C HIS A 165 30.29 -40.54 -24.06
N LEU A 166 29.42 -40.85 -23.10
CA LEU A 166 29.14 -42.23 -22.69
C LEU A 166 28.57 -43.08 -23.82
N GLU A 167 27.65 -42.53 -24.63
CA GLU A 167 27.10 -43.20 -25.80
C GLU A 167 28.18 -43.56 -26.83
N LEU A 168 29.11 -42.64 -27.10
CA LEU A 168 30.25 -42.88 -27.99
C LEU A 168 31.17 -43.97 -27.45
N HIS A 169 31.52 -43.93 -26.16
CA HIS A 169 32.32 -44.97 -25.53
C HIS A 169 31.64 -46.34 -25.61
N ALA A 170 30.35 -46.41 -25.31
CA ALA A 170 29.59 -47.65 -25.41
C ALA A 170 29.56 -48.19 -26.85
N TYR A 171 29.46 -47.32 -27.87
CA TYR A 171 29.56 -47.71 -29.26
C TYR A 171 30.92 -48.33 -29.60
N LEU A 172 32.03 -47.67 -29.21
CA LEU A 172 33.39 -48.15 -29.45
C LEU A 172 33.66 -49.49 -28.76
N VAL A 173 33.30 -49.61 -27.48
CA VAL A 173 33.47 -50.84 -26.69
C VAL A 173 32.70 -52.01 -27.31
N ARG A 174 31.47 -51.78 -27.79
CA ARG A 174 30.72 -52.82 -28.53
C ARG A 174 31.44 -53.28 -29.78
N GLY A 175 32.11 -52.38 -30.51
CA GLY A 175 32.95 -52.73 -31.65
C GLY A 175 34.12 -53.64 -31.28
N VAL A 176 34.82 -53.30 -30.19
CA VAL A 176 35.93 -54.12 -29.65
C VAL A 176 35.45 -55.50 -29.19
N ILE A 177 34.30 -55.58 -28.52
CA ILE A 177 33.71 -56.87 -28.11
C ILE A 177 33.43 -57.74 -29.33
N ARG A 178 32.81 -57.18 -30.39
CA ARG A 178 32.50 -57.93 -31.62
C ARG A 178 33.76 -58.48 -32.29
N SER A 179 34.82 -57.68 -32.41
CA SER A 179 36.08 -58.13 -33.02
C SER A 179 36.79 -59.20 -32.17
N ALA A 180 36.76 -59.06 -30.85
CA ALA A 180 37.30 -60.06 -29.92
C ALA A 180 36.54 -61.40 -30.00
N VAL A 181 35.21 -61.35 -30.10
CA VAL A 181 34.35 -62.54 -30.30
C VAL A 181 34.68 -63.23 -31.62
N ALA A 182 34.77 -62.48 -32.73
CA ALA A 182 35.13 -63.04 -34.04
C ALA A 182 36.52 -63.69 -34.03
N ARG A 183 37.51 -63.01 -33.44
CA ARG A 183 38.88 -63.56 -33.30
C ARG A 183 38.88 -64.83 -32.44
N ARG A 184 38.11 -64.88 -31.35
CA ARG A 184 37.97 -66.08 -30.52
C ARG A 184 37.38 -67.25 -31.33
N MET A 185 36.36 -67.02 -32.15
CA MET A 185 35.78 -68.06 -33.02
C MET A 185 36.82 -68.59 -34.03
N ASN A 186 37.54 -67.70 -34.70
CA ASN A 186 38.62 -68.08 -35.63
C ASN A 186 39.69 -68.93 -34.94
N ASN A 187 40.14 -68.51 -33.76
CA ASN A 187 41.12 -69.27 -32.97
C ASN A 187 40.57 -70.66 -32.57
N ALA A 188 39.29 -70.78 -32.22
CA ALA A 188 38.67 -72.06 -31.87
C ALA A 188 38.56 -73.02 -33.08
N MET A 189 38.24 -72.49 -34.26
CA MET A 189 38.26 -73.28 -35.51
C MET A 189 39.67 -73.79 -35.82
N GLU A 190 40.68 -72.93 -35.68
CA GLU A 190 42.08 -73.30 -35.92
C GLU A 190 42.58 -74.35 -34.92
N ILE A 191 42.25 -74.22 -33.63
CA ILE A 191 42.54 -75.24 -32.62
C ILE A 191 41.91 -76.60 -33.01
N SER A 192 40.67 -76.58 -33.53
CA SER A 192 39.98 -77.81 -33.95
C SER A 192 40.67 -78.46 -35.16
N ARG A 193 41.09 -77.64 -36.13
CA ARG A 193 41.87 -78.07 -37.31
C ARG A 193 43.19 -78.73 -36.90
N LEU A 194 43.97 -78.05 -36.05
CA LEU A 194 45.25 -78.55 -35.55
C LEU A 194 45.09 -79.85 -34.76
N LYS A 195 44.04 -79.99 -33.96
CA LYS A 195 43.74 -81.26 -33.25
C LYS A 195 43.45 -82.41 -34.20
N ALA A 196 42.67 -82.17 -35.26
CA ALA A 196 42.39 -83.21 -36.26
C ALA A 196 43.65 -83.66 -37.00
N GLU A 197 44.50 -82.70 -37.39
CA GLU A 197 45.79 -82.97 -38.03
C GLU A 197 46.73 -83.78 -37.14
N ALA A 198 46.86 -83.40 -35.86
CA ALA A 198 47.65 -84.13 -34.87
C ALA A 198 47.15 -85.57 -34.66
N ASN A 199 45.83 -85.77 -34.60
CA ASN A 199 45.23 -87.11 -34.47
C ASN A 199 45.54 -88.00 -35.68
N ASN A 200 45.40 -87.46 -36.89
CA ASN A 200 45.71 -88.20 -38.12
C ASN A 200 47.17 -88.64 -38.15
N LEU A 201 48.10 -87.75 -37.79
CA LEU A 201 49.53 -88.07 -37.68
C LEU A 201 49.79 -89.14 -36.60
N SER A 202 49.15 -89.03 -35.44
CA SER A 202 49.28 -90.03 -34.37
C SER A 202 48.76 -91.42 -34.78
N THR A 203 47.76 -91.51 -35.65
CA THR A 203 47.25 -92.80 -36.16
C THR A 203 48.06 -93.35 -37.33
N ALA A 204 48.87 -92.52 -37.99
CA ALA A 204 49.72 -92.91 -39.12
C ALA A 204 51.10 -93.46 -38.70
N VAL A 205 51.49 -93.28 -37.43
CA VAL A 205 52.71 -93.87 -36.87
C VAL A 205 52.40 -95.30 -36.40
N PRO A 206 53.00 -96.36 -36.99
CA PRO A 206 52.82 -97.73 -36.50
C PRO A 206 53.50 -97.89 -35.14
N ARG A 207 52.86 -98.67 -34.25
CA ARG A 207 53.46 -99.10 -32.98
C ARG A 207 54.66 -100.02 -33.21
#